data_AF-A0A804IM69-F1
#
_entry.id   AF-A0A804IM69-F1
#
_cell.length_a   1.000
_cell.length_b   1.000
_cell.length_c   1.000
_cell.angle_alpha   90.00
_cell.angle_beta   90.00
_cell.angle_gamma   90.00
#
_symmetry.space_group_name_H-M   'P 1'
#
loop_
_entity.id
_entity.type
_entity.pdbx_description
1 polymer ?
#
loop_
_entity_poly.entity_id
_entity_poly.type
_entity_poly.pdbx_seq_one_letter_code
_entity_poly.pdbx_strand_id
1 'polypeptide(L)'
;MIFRLCDDLGTSTDELERGDVSKSIQCYMHETGVSEDAARGHIRGLIKGNWRTINGDRSFTSPFEENLKMMAINIPRMAQCIYQYGDGYGKPDGVIEDRIRSLLIEPILM
;
A
#
# COMPACT_ATOMS: atom_id res chain seq x y z
N MET A 1 2.81 -0.67 -8.77
CA MET A 1 1.38 -0.30 -8.67
C MET A 1 0.82 -0.46 -7.26
N ILE A 2 0.95 -1.62 -6.60
CA ILE A 2 0.39 -1.84 -5.25
C ILE A 2 0.77 -0.76 -4.25
N PHE A 3 2.05 -0.34 -4.21
CA PHE A 3 2.50 0.76 -3.34
C PHE A 3 1.61 1.99 -3.45
N ARG A 4 1.37 2.46 -4.68
CA ARG A 4 0.56 3.66 -4.94
C ARG A 4 -0.88 3.49 -4.44
N LEU A 5 -1.49 2.36 -4.76
CA LEU A 5 -2.88 2.10 -4.39
C LEU A 5 -3.07 1.98 -2.87
N CYS A 6 -2.05 1.49 -2.15
CA CYS A 6 -2.10 1.44 -0.69
C CYS A 6 -1.97 2.83 -0.07
N ASP A 7 -1.02 3.63 -0.56
CA ASP A 7 -0.86 5.03 -0.13
C ASP A 7 -2.14 5.82 -0.37
N ASP A 8 -2.65 5.83 -1.61
CA ASP A 8 -3.91 6.51 -1.95
C ASP A 8 -5.07 6.07 -1.03
N LEU A 9 -5.19 4.77 -0.70
CA LEU A 9 -6.23 4.30 0.23
C LEU A 9 -6.06 4.83 1.65
N GLY A 10 -4.82 4.98 2.12
CA GLY A 10 -4.47 5.41 3.47
C GLY A 10 -4.47 6.92 3.64
N THR A 11 -4.23 7.68 2.57
CA THR A 11 -4.00 9.13 2.65
C THR A 11 -5.10 9.97 2.02
N SER A 12 -5.82 9.47 1.00
CA SER A 12 -6.57 10.32 0.06
C SER A 12 -7.53 11.34 0.67
N THR A 13 -8.17 11.01 1.80
CA THR A 13 -9.12 11.90 2.48
C THR A 13 -8.42 13.17 2.94
N ASP A 14 -7.34 13.02 3.72
CA ASP A 14 -6.56 14.13 4.25
C ASP A 14 -5.84 14.92 3.14
N GLU A 15 -5.45 14.24 2.04
CA GLU A 15 -4.82 14.91 0.90
C GLU A 15 -5.83 15.76 0.12
N LEU A 16 -7.05 15.27 -0.05
CA LEU A 16 -8.11 16.00 -0.73
C LEU A 16 -8.54 17.23 0.09
N GLU A 17 -8.67 17.10 1.41
CA GLU A 17 -9.05 18.21 2.30
C GLU A 17 -8.07 19.39 2.23
N ARG A 18 -6.77 19.13 2.03
CA ARG A 18 -5.75 20.17 1.87
C ARG A 18 -5.60 20.68 0.43
N GLY A 19 -6.44 20.22 -0.50
CA GLY A 19 -6.45 20.66 -1.89
C GLY A 19 -5.36 20.02 -2.76
N ASP A 20 -4.88 18.82 -2.41
CA ASP A 20 -3.98 18.04 -3.26
C ASP A 20 -4.73 17.48 -4.50
N VAL A 21 -3.96 16.95 -5.45
CA VAL A 21 -4.49 16.34 -6.67
C VAL A 21 -5.39 15.14 -6.36
N SER A 22 -6.35 14.86 -7.25
CA SER A 22 -7.19 13.66 -7.17
C SER A 22 -6.34 12.38 -7.13
N LYS A 23 -6.65 11.50 -6.18
CA LYS A 23 -6.03 10.17 -6.06
C LYS A 23 -6.86 9.13 -6.82
N SER A 24 -6.37 7.89 -6.89
CA SER A 24 -7.03 6.82 -7.63
C SER A 24 -8.51 6.61 -7.25
N ILE A 25 -8.88 6.86 -5.99
CA ILE A 25 -10.28 6.81 -5.53
C ILE A 25 -11.12 7.88 -6.25
N GLN A 26 -10.71 9.15 -6.20
CA GLN A 26 -11.45 10.25 -6.82
C GLN A 26 -11.49 10.13 -8.34
N CYS A 27 -10.38 9.71 -8.96
CA CYS A 27 -10.35 9.47 -10.41
C CYS A 27 -11.37 8.39 -10.82
N TYR A 28 -11.42 7.27 -10.11
CA TYR A 28 -12.37 6.20 -10.42
C TYR A 28 -13.83 6.61 -10.18
N MET A 29 -14.10 7.36 -9.10
CA MET A 29 -15.43 7.93 -8.85
C MET A 29 -15.86 8.86 -9.98
N HIS A 30 -14.97 9.73 -10.44
CA HIS A 30 -15.25 10.66 -11.54
C HIS A 30 -15.50 9.93 -12.87
N GLU A 31 -14.71 8.90 -13.18
CA GLU A 31 -14.82 8.14 -14.43
C GLU A 31 -16.08 7.26 -14.51
N THR A 32 -16.57 6.77 -13.36
CA THR A 32 -17.64 5.75 -13.32
C THR A 32 -18.92 6.19 -12.63
N GLY A 33 -18.91 7.32 -11.93
CA GLY A 33 -20.05 7.84 -11.17
C GLY A 33 -20.42 7.02 -9.93
N VAL A 34 -19.56 6.11 -9.48
CA VAL A 34 -19.82 5.26 -8.31
C VAL A 34 -19.56 5.98 -6.98
N SER A 35 -20.08 5.43 -5.89
CA SER A 35 -19.79 5.93 -4.53
C SER A 35 -18.34 5.72 -4.14
N GLU A 36 -17.88 6.49 -3.15
CA GLU A 36 -16.52 6.34 -2.61
C GLU A 36 -16.26 4.93 -2.07
N ASP A 37 -17.21 4.33 -1.35
CA ASP A 37 -17.08 2.96 -0.86
C ASP A 37 -16.89 1.94 -1.98
N ALA A 38 -17.64 2.10 -3.08
CA ALA A 38 -17.50 1.25 -4.25
C ALA A 38 -16.12 1.46 -4.92
N ALA A 39 -15.66 2.71 -5.03
CA ALA A 39 -14.35 3.03 -5.56
C ALA A 39 -13.22 2.45 -4.70
N ARG A 40 -13.26 2.63 -3.38
CA ARG A 40 -12.30 2.02 -2.44
C ARG A 40 -12.32 0.50 -2.53
N GLY A 41 -13.50 -0.10 -2.71
CA GLY A 41 -13.67 -1.52 -3.01
C GLY A 41 -12.96 -1.95 -4.30
N HIS A 42 -13.14 -1.20 -5.38
CA HIS A 42 -12.46 -1.42 -6.66
C HIS A 42 -10.93 -1.34 -6.52
N ILE A 43 -10.40 -0.30 -5.87
CA ILE A 43 -8.96 -0.14 -5.64
C ILE A 43 -8.37 -1.32 -4.83
N ARG A 44 -9.06 -1.80 -3.80
CA ARG A 44 -8.67 -3.03 -3.08
C ARG A 44 -8.68 -4.26 -4.00
N GLY A 45 -9.63 -4.33 -4.93
CA GLY A 45 -9.67 -5.34 -5.99
C GLY A 45 -8.44 -5.30 -6.90
N LEU A 46 -8.03 -4.10 -7.34
CA LEU A 46 -6.81 -3.89 -8.13
C LEU A 46 -5.57 -4.34 -7.36
N ILE A 47 -5.45 -4.02 -6.07
CA ILE A 47 -4.34 -4.49 -5.22
C ILE A 47 -4.28 -6.03 -5.20
N LYS A 48 -5.43 -6.69 -4.97
CA LYS A 48 -5.51 -8.17 -5.01
C LYS A 48 -5.11 -8.72 -6.39
N GLY A 49 -5.56 -8.09 -7.47
CA GLY A 49 -5.20 -8.45 -8.84
C GLY A 49 -3.69 -8.36 -9.10
N ASN A 50 -3.07 -7.23 -8.72
CA ASN A 50 -1.64 -7.03 -8.87
C ASN A 50 -0.82 -8.05 -8.04
N TRP A 51 -1.28 -8.41 -6.84
CA TRP A 51 -0.65 -9.47 -6.06
C TRP A 51 -0.71 -10.83 -6.74
N ARG A 52 -1.84 -11.16 -7.38
CA ARG A 52 -1.94 -12.39 -8.18
C ARG A 52 -0.96 -12.39 -9.34
N THR A 53 -0.75 -11.26 -10.01
CA THR A 53 0.28 -11.12 -11.05
C THR A 53 1.66 -11.37 -10.46
N ILE A 54 2.07 -10.64 -9.42
CA ILE A 54 3.40 -10.81 -8.77
C ILE A 54 3.62 -12.25 -8.30
N ASN A 55 2.58 -12.90 -7.75
CA ASN A 55 2.69 -14.26 -7.25
C ASN A 55 2.64 -15.32 -8.35
N GLY A 56 1.87 -15.09 -9.41
CA GLY A 56 1.81 -15.97 -10.59
C GLY A 56 3.11 -15.92 -11.39
N ASP A 57 3.76 -14.76 -11.40
CA ASP A 57 5.09 -14.56 -12.00
C ASP A 57 6.22 -15.18 -11.15
N ARG A 58 5.94 -15.78 -9.97
CA ARG A 58 6.99 -16.47 -9.17
C ARG A 58 7.61 -17.70 -9.86
N SER A 59 7.13 -18.10 -11.03
CA SER A 59 7.89 -18.93 -11.97
C SER A 59 8.96 -18.14 -12.74
N PHE A 60 9.36 -16.97 -12.24
CA PHE A 60 10.34 -16.06 -12.82
C PHE A 60 11.67 -16.78 -13.08
N THR A 61 11.83 -17.26 -14.31
CA THR A 61 13.10 -17.26 -15.03
C THR A 61 13.48 -15.81 -15.37
N SER A 62 13.42 -14.92 -14.37
CA SER A 62 13.84 -13.54 -14.55
C SER A 62 15.37 -13.49 -14.55
N PRO A 63 15.97 -12.69 -15.46
CA PRO A 63 17.41 -12.48 -15.49
C PRO A 63 17.92 -11.61 -14.33
N PHE A 64 17.01 -11.11 -13.47
CA PHE A 64 17.37 -10.25 -12.35
C PHE A 64 17.90 -11.06 -11.18
N GLU A 65 18.85 -10.45 -10.45
CA GLU A 65 19.36 -10.99 -9.21
C GLU A 65 18.25 -11.17 -8.17
N GLU A 66 18.39 -12.22 -7.36
CA GLU A 66 17.37 -12.59 -6.36
C GLU A 66 17.08 -11.47 -5.36
N ASN A 67 18.10 -10.67 -5.02
CA ASN A 67 17.96 -9.49 -4.17
C ASN A 67 17.02 -8.44 -4.77
N LEU A 68 17.11 -8.22 -6.08
CA LEU A 68 16.23 -7.26 -6.76
C LEU A 68 14.78 -7.75 -6.76
N LYS A 69 14.57 -9.07 -6.95
CA LYS A 69 13.23 -9.67 -6.84
C LYS A 69 12.65 -9.51 -5.44
N MET A 70 13.45 -9.80 -4.40
CA MET A 70 13.03 -9.62 -3.02
C MET A 70 12.66 -8.16 -2.72
N MET A 71 13.48 -7.20 -3.17
CA MET A 71 13.15 -5.78 -3.02
C MET A 71 11.84 -5.41 -3.71
N ALA A 72 11.65 -5.86 -4.95
CA ALA A 72 10.43 -5.62 -5.72
C ALA A 72 9.17 -6.17 -5.04
N ILE A 73 9.29 -7.29 -4.31
CA ILE A 73 8.18 -7.90 -3.54
C ILE A 73 8.02 -7.22 -2.17
N ASN A 74 9.10 -6.78 -1.53
CA ASN A 74 9.05 -6.22 -0.18
C ASN A 74 8.55 -4.77 -0.15
N ILE A 75 8.80 -3.96 -1.19
CA ILE A 75 8.24 -2.60 -1.30
C ILE A 75 6.70 -2.58 -1.18
N PRO A 76 5.93 -3.37 -1.95
CA PRO A 76 4.48 -3.38 -1.83
C PRO A 76 3.98 -3.97 -0.51
N ARG A 77 4.72 -4.92 0.11
CA ARG A 77 4.42 -5.41 1.47
C ARG A 77 4.56 -4.30 2.50
N MET A 78 5.65 -3.54 2.41
CA MET A 78 5.90 -2.40 3.28
C MET A 78 4.78 -1.37 3.15
N ALA A 79 4.35 -1.02 1.93
CA ALA A 79 3.24 -0.09 1.73
C ALA A 79 1.94 -0.59 2.39
N GLN A 80 1.60 -1.86 2.22
CA GLN A 80 0.41 -2.43 2.86
C GLN A 80 0.51 -2.43 4.38
N CYS A 81 1.72 -2.62 4.93
CA CYS A 81 1.97 -2.55 6.36
C CYS A 81 1.75 -1.12 6.87
N ILE A 82 2.43 -0.15 6.27
CA ILE A 82 2.40 1.25 6.72
C ILE A 82 1.02 1.88 6.55
N TYR A 83 0.35 1.65 5.42
CA TYR A 83 -0.95 2.26 5.11
C TYR A 83 -2.15 1.42 5.53
N GLN A 84 -1.96 0.41 6.40
CA GLN A 84 -3.03 -0.53 6.76
C GLN A 84 -4.22 0.15 7.44
N TYR A 85 -3.94 1.16 8.27
CA TYR A 85 -4.92 1.82 9.14
C TYR A 85 -5.02 3.34 8.92
N GLY A 86 -4.44 3.85 7.84
CA GLY A 86 -4.40 5.28 7.53
C GLY A 86 -3.02 5.70 7.06
N ASP A 87 -2.68 6.97 7.24
CA ASP A 87 -1.37 7.53 6.87
C ASP A 87 -0.29 7.21 7.91
N GLY A 88 0.11 5.93 8.00
CA GLY A 88 1.15 5.50 8.94
C GLY A 88 2.55 6.05 8.64
N TYR A 89 2.76 6.71 7.49
CA TYR A 89 4.04 7.31 7.13
C TYR A 89 4.11 8.79 7.50
N GLY A 90 3.14 9.58 7.02
CA GLY A 90 3.07 11.01 7.26
C GLY A 90 2.49 11.36 8.63
N LYS A 91 1.66 10.47 9.19
CA LYS A 91 1.03 10.61 10.52
C LYS A 91 1.11 9.28 11.29
N PRO A 92 2.31 8.83 11.70
CA PRO A 92 2.47 7.57 12.41
C PRO A 92 1.54 7.48 13.61
N ASP A 93 0.81 6.37 13.71
CA ASP A 93 -0.04 6.07 14.86
C ASP A 93 0.72 5.17 15.85
N GLY A 94 0.09 4.86 16.98
CA GLY A 94 0.68 3.95 17.98
C GLY A 94 1.02 2.57 17.41
N VAL A 95 0.30 2.10 16.39
CA VAL A 95 0.59 0.80 15.74
C VAL A 95 1.91 0.84 14.98
N ILE A 96 2.18 1.92 14.25
CA ILE A 96 3.47 2.09 13.55
C ILE A 96 4.61 2.28 14.55
N GLU A 97 4.41 3.06 15.60
CA GLU A 97 5.41 3.22 16.67
C GLU A 97 5.77 1.89 17.34
N ASP A 98 4.77 1.07 17.68
CA ASP A 98 4.97 -0.26 18.27
C ASP A 98 5.70 -1.21 17.32
N ARG A 99 5.40 -1.16 16.02
CA ARG A 99 6.09 -1.95 14.98
C ARG A 99 7.56 -1.55 14.87
N ILE A 100 7.87 -0.25 14.89
CA ILE A 100 9.25 0.24 14.84
C ILE A 100 9.99 -0.19 16.10
N ARG A 101 9.36 -0.01 17.26
CA ARG A 101 9.94 -0.34 18.56
C ARG A 101 10.28 -1.83 18.65
N SER A 102 9.32 -2.69 18.37
CA SER A 102 9.48 -4.15 18.43
C SER A 102 10.49 -4.71 17.41
N LEU A 103 10.66 -4.05 16.26
CA LEU A 103 11.55 -4.52 15.21
C LEU A 103 12.98 -4.00 15.34
N LEU A 104 13.16 -2.75 15.79
CA LEU A 104 14.44 -2.03 15.71
C LEU A 104 15.02 -1.59 17.05
N ILE A 105 14.21 -1.53 18.11
CA ILE A 105 14.62 -0.95 19.40
C ILE A 105 14.65 -2.02 20.48
N GLU A 106 13.58 -2.79 20.62
CA GLU A 106 13.42 -3.78 21.66
C GLU A 106 14.02 -5.12 21.23
N PRO A 107 14.98 -5.67 21.99
CA PRO A 107 15.51 -6.99 21.69
C PRO A 107 14.48 -8.07 22.02
N ILE A 108 14.51 -9.15 21.24
CA ILE A 108 13.77 -10.37 21.58
C ILE A 108 14.46 -10.98 22.81
N LEU A 109 13.78 -10.98 23.96
CA LEU A 109 14.25 -11.67 25.15
C LEU A 109 14.19 -13.17 24.89
N MET A 110 15.34 -13.83 25.02
CA MET A 110 15.49 -15.29 24.93
C MET A 110 15.50 -15.93 26.32
#